data_AF-A0A7C7MS22-F1
#
_entry.id   AF-A0A7C7MS22-F1
#
_cell.length_a   1.000
_cell.length_b   1.000
_cell.length_c   1.000
_cell.angle_alpha   90.00
_cell.angle_beta   90.00
_cell.angle_gamma   90.00
#
_symmetry.space_group_name_H-M   'P 1'
#
loop_
_entity.id
_entity.type
_entity.pdbx_description
1 polymer ?
#
loop_
_entity_poly.entity_id
_entity_poly.type
_entity_poly.pdbx_seq_one_letter_code
_entity_poly.pdbx_strand_id
1 'polypeptide(L)'
;MKRKIVVKKIAHLAIVIPLTFSLSLLALFNTAFSENFSNSKIKVWGAKGNDQGKFNEPFAIAVDQSERVYVADARNHRIQIFDQKGKFLGQWGKHGNGPGDFEKPSGIAVDNDGDIFVSDYDLDRIQKSTPQGNFLMQWGTPG
;
A
#
# COMPACT_ATOMS: atom_id res chain seq x y z
N MET A 1 -35.27 -6.82 30.70
CA MET A 1 -34.93 -7.88 29.72
C MET A 1 -35.50 -7.48 28.36
N LYS A 2 -34.73 -7.71 27.28
CA LYS A 2 -34.99 -7.48 25.84
C LYS A 2 -34.73 -6.07 25.26
N ARG A 3 -33.64 -6.01 24.49
CA ARG A 3 -33.26 -4.96 23.53
C ARG A 3 -34.24 -4.97 22.33
N LYS A 4 -34.55 -3.79 21.78
CA LYS A 4 -34.84 -3.61 20.34
C LYS A 4 -34.17 -2.31 19.86
N ILE A 5 -33.23 -2.48 18.95
CA ILE A 5 -32.63 -1.45 18.10
C ILE A 5 -33.61 -1.22 16.95
N VAL A 6 -34.04 0.01 16.66
CA VAL A 6 -34.52 0.40 15.32
C VAL A 6 -34.18 1.88 15.05
N VAL A 7 -33.16 2.06 14.21
CA VAL A 7 -32.99 3.10 13.17
C VAL A 7 -33.68 4.46 13.41
N LYS A 8 -32.92 5.45 13.90
CA LYS A 8 -33.34 6.85 13.84
C LYS A 8 -33.19 7.37 12.41
N LYS A 9 -34.35 7.57 11.79
CA LYS A 9 -34.66 8.46 10.66
C LYS A 9 -33.59 9.54 10.42
N ILE A 10 -32.96 9.49 9.25
CA ILE A 10 -32.66 10.71 8.49
C ILE A 10 -33.55 10.64 7.25
N ALA A 11 -34.83 10.85 7.48
CA ALA A 11 -35.78 11.26 6.47
C ALA A 11 -36.11 12.71 6.78
N HIS A 12 -36.11 13.56 5.75
CA HIS A 12 -36.35 15.02 5.75
C HIS A 12 -35.08 15.89 5.73
N LEU A 13 -34.38 15.84 4.60
CA LEU A 13 -34.13 17.08 3.87
C LEU A 13 -34.31 16.80 2.37
N ALA A 14 -35.57 16.61 1.98
CA ALA A 14 -35.97 16.68 0.59
C ALA A 14 -35.86 18.13 0.16
N ILE A 15 -34.72 18.49 -0.45
CA ILE A 15 -34.65 19.68 -1.28
C ILE A 15 -35.46 19.33 -2.53
N VAL A 16 -36.67 19.89 -2.61
CA VAL A 16 -37.49 19.90 -3.80
C VAL A 16 -36.74 20.72 -4.84
N ILE A 17 -35.95 20.05 -5.69
CA ILE A 17 -35.36 20.67 -6.88
C ILE A 17 -36.49 20.72 -7.92
N PRO A 18 -36.88 21.90 -8.42
CA PRO A 18 -37.92 21.98 -9.44
C PRO A 18 -37.47 21.19 -10.68
N LEU A 19 -38.42 20.43 -11.24
CA LEU A 19 -38.25 19.48 -12.36
C LEU A 19 -37.99 20.16 -13.72
N THR A 20 -37.17 21.22 -13.74
CA THR A 20 -36.72 21.94 -14.95
C THR A 20 -35.23 22.25 -14.94
N PHE A 21 -34.43 21.53 -14.15
CA PHE A 21 -33.00 21.45 -14.42
C PHE A 21 -32.77 20.48 -15.58
N SER A 22 -32.89 21.10 -16.77
CA SER A 22 -32.67 20.57 -18.12
C SER A 22 -31.52 19.57 -18.23
N LEU A 23 -31.53 18.78 -19.32
CA LEU A 23 -30.44 17.90 -19.78
C LEU A 23 -29.02 18.47 -19.53
N SER A 24 -28.87 19.80 -19.50
CA SER A 24 -27.63 20.49 -19.15
C SER A 24 -27.09 20.18 -17.75
N LEU A 25 -27.89 20.00 -16.70
CA LEU A 25 -27.37 19.73 -15.35
C LEU A 25 -26.84 18.29 -15.23
N LEU A 26 -27.53 17.33 -15.85
CA LEU A 26 -27.07 15.94 -15.93
C LEU A 26 -25.83 15.83 -16.84
N ALA A 27 -25.79 16.57 -17.95
CA ALA A 27 -24.61 16.67 -18.80
C ALA A 27 -23.44 17.30 -18.04
N LEU A 28 -23.64 18.38 -17.28
CA LEU A 28 -22.62 19.03 -16.45
C LEU A 28 -22.12 18.11 -15.34
N PHE A 29 -23.00 17.32 -14.69
CA PHE A 29 -22.59 16.35 -13.67
C PHE A 29 -21.75 15.22 -14.28
N ASN A 30 -22.18 14.68 -15.42
CA ASN A 30 -21.44 13.64 -16.14
C ASN A 30 -20.11 14.17 -16.71
N THR A 31 -20.08 15.41 -17.20
CA THR A 31 -18.87 16.05 -17.74
C THR A 31 -17.88 16.36 -16.62
N ALA A 32 -18.33 16.94 -15.50
CA ALA A 32 -17.48 17.23 -14.35
C ALA A 32 -16.96 15.94 -13.66
N PHE A 33 -17.76 14.88 -13.60
CA PHE A 33 -17.31 13.58 -13.10
C PHE A 33 -16.31 12.92 -14.05
N SER A 34 -16.57 12.99 -15.36
CA SER A 34 -15.67 12.49 -16.41
C SER A 34 -14.34 13.23 -16.46
N GLU A 35 -14.33 14.55 -16.30
CA GLU A 35 -13.10 15.35 -16.26
C GLU A 35 -12.25 15.04 -15.02
N ASN A 36 -12.88 14.81 -13.86
CA ASN A 36 -12.17 14.40 -12.64
C ASN A 36 -11.54 13.01 -12.76
N PHE A 37 -12.12 12.11 -13.56
CA PHE A 37 -11.55 10.79 -13.83
C PHE A 37 -10.47 10.84 -14.93
N SER A 38 -10.71 11.63 -15.98
CA SER A 38 -9.80 11.78 -17.13
C SER A 38 -8.54 12.59 -16.82
N ASN A 39 -8.55 13.46 -15.80
CA ASN A 39 -7.38 14.22 -15.34
C ASN A 39 -6.74 13.65 -14.05
N SER A 40 -7.11 12.44 -13.62
CA SER A 40 -6.42 11.77 -12.52
C SER A 40 -4.99 11.43 -12.96
N LYS A 41 -4.07 12.35 -12.71
CA LYS A 41 -2.65 12.20 -13.06
C LYS A 41 -2.10 11.00 -12.29
N ILE A 42 -1.89 9.88 -12.99
CA ILE A 42 -1.21 8.71 -12.41
C ILE A 42 0.18 9.18 -11.98
N LYS A 43 0.40 9.20 -10.66
CA LYS A 43 1.69 9.63 -10.10
C LYS A 43 2.65 8.44 -10.16
N VAL A 44 3.74 8.61 -10.90
CA VAL A 44 4.84 7.66 -10.96
C VAL A 44 6.00 8.21 -10.14
N TRP A 45 6.62 7.37 -9.32
CA TRP A 45 7.81 7.71 -8.55
C TRP A 45 8.85 6.58 -8.60
N GLY A 46 10.10 6.96 -8.34
CA GLY A 46 11.25 6.09 -8.42
C GLY A 46 11.98 6.12 -9.76
N ALA A 47 13.18 5.57 -9.76
CA ALA A 47 14.04 5.40 -10.94
C ALA A 47 14.93 4.18 -10.75
N LYS A 48 15.58 3.69 -11.82
CA LYS A 48 16.57 2.62 -11.71
C LYS A 48 17.77 3.06 -10.86
N GLY A 49 18.21 2.22 -9.93
CA GLY A 49 19.45 2.42 -9.17
C GLY A 49 19.40 1.90 -7.74
N ASN A 50 20.45 2.22 -6.98
CA ASN A 50 20.68 1.66 -5.63
C ASN A 50 20.48 2.70 -4.51
N ASP A 51 20.33 3.98 -4.88
CA ASP A 51 20.08 5.06 -3.90
C ASP A 51 18.68 4.94 -3.28
N GLN A 52 18.43 5.70 -2.21
CA GLN A 52 17.10 5.81 -1.59
C GLN A 52 16.07 6.29 -2.62
N GLY A 53 14.92 5.62 -2.67
CA GLY A 53 13.86 5.91 -3.64
C GLY A 53 14.17 5.48 -5.07
N LYS A 54 15.32 4.84 -5.33
CA LYS A 54 15.60 4.12 -6.57
C LYS A 54 15.44 2.63 -6.37
N PHE A 55 15.15 1.92 -7.46
CA PHE A 55 14.83 0.50 -7.43
C PHE A 55 15.69 -0.29 -8.41
N ASN A 56 15.90 -1.55 -8.07
CA ASN A 56 16.51 -2.55 -8.92
C ASN A 56 15.70 -3.84 -8.75
N GLU A 57 14.91 -4.18 -9.79
CA GLU A 57 13.94 -5.29 -9.75
C GLU A 57 12.97 -5.22 -8.54
N PRO A 58 12.13 -4.18 -8.43
CA PRO A 58 11.10 -4.15 -7.38
C PRO A 58 10.03 -5.22 -7.65
N PHE A 59 10.00 -6.26 -6.82
CA PHE A 59 9.18 -7.46 -7.08
C PHE A 59 7.77 -7.38 -6.51
N ALA A 60 7.61 -6.78 -5.33
CA ALA A 60 6.32 -6.68 -4.67
C ALA A 60 6.17 -5.40 -3.86
N ILE A 61 4.91 -5.08 -3.57
CA ILE A 61 4.48 -3.92 -2.79
C ILE A 61 3.39 -4.35 -1.80
N ALA A 62 3.40 -3.77 -0.60
CA ALA A 62 2.33 -3.87 0.38
C ALA A 62 2.04 -2.50 0.99
N VAL A 63 0.83 -2.30 1.50
CA VAL A 63 0.41 -1.04 2.14
C VAL A 63 -0.17 -1.36 3.51
N ASP A 64 0.28 -0.65 4.55
CA ASP A 64 -0.27 -0.81 5.90
C ASP A 64 -1.46 0.12 6.17
N GLN A 65 -2.10 -0.03 7.33
CA GLN A 65 -3.24 0.79 7.77
C GLN A 65 -2.88 2.27 8.00
N SER A 66 -1.60 2.59 8.16
CA SER A 66 -1.08 3.96 8.24
C SER A 66 -0.68 4.51 6.88
N GLU A 67 -1.07 3.83 5.81
CA GLU A 67 -0.81 4.20 4.42
C GLU A 67 0.68 4.27 4.04
N ARG A 68 1.53 3.56 4.78
CA ARG A 68 2.92 3.36 4.39
C ARG A 68 3.01 2.28 3.33
N VAL A 69 3.81 2.55 2.32
CA VAL A 69 4.06 1.68 1.18
C VAL A 69 5.40 0.98 1.35
N TYR A 70 5.40 -0.34 1.42
CA TYR A 70 6.60 -1.17 1.52
C TYR A 70 6.89 -1.80 0.17
N VAL A 71 8.13 -1.72 -0.29
CA VAL A 71 8.55 -2.28 -1.58
C VAL A 71 9.70 -3.25 -1.38
N ALA A 72 9.54 -4.48 -1.85
CA ALA A 72 10.61 -5.47 -1.93
C ALA A 72 11.50 -5.16 -3.14
N ASP A 73 12.67 -4.57 -2.87
CA ASP A 73 13.63 -4.09 -3.87
C ASP A 73 14.70 -5.17 -4.09
N ALA A 74 14.35 -6.17 -4.92
CA ALA A 74 14.94 -7.51 -4.87
C ALA A 74 16.46 -7.51 -5.12
N ARG A 75 16.92 -6.84 -6.19
CA ARG A 75 18.35 -6.77 -6.54
C ARG A 75 19.14 -5.79 -5.67
N ASN A 76 18.47 -5.03 -4.83
CA ASN A 76 19.11 -4.19 -3.81
C ASN A 76 19.07 -4.83 -2.42
N HIS A 77 18.54 -6.05 -2.30
CA HIS A 77 18.56 -6.85 -1.06
C HIS A 77 17.92 -6.14 0.14
N ARG A 78 16.88 -5.34 -0.10
CA ARG A 78 16.28 -4.46 0.91
C ARG A 78 14.78 -4.33 0.73
N ILE A 79 14.14 -3.88 1.80
CA ILE A 79 12.78 -3.34 1.76
C ILE A 79 12.86 -1.83 1.92
N GLN A 80 12.18 -1.08 1.06
CA GLN A 80 12.04 0.38 1.18
C GLN A 80 10.64 0.77 1.62
N ILE A 81 10.52 1.83 2.42
CA ILE A 81 9.28 2.36 2.99
C ILE A 81 9.02 3.74 2.42
N PHE A 82 7.80 4.00 1.97
CA PHE A 82 7.36 5.28 1.43
C PHE A 82 6.02 5.72 2.02
N ASP A 83 5.67 6.99 1.88
CA ASP A 83 4.27 7.43 1.96
C ASP A 83 3.53 7.20 0.63
N GLN A 84 2.21 7.37 0.60
CA GLN A 84 1.40 7.26 -0.63
C GLN A 84 1.80 8.23 -1.74
N LYS A 85 2.58 9.28 -1.42
CA LYS A 85 3.07 10.26 -2.38
C LYS A 85 4.45 9.87 -2.92
N GLY A 86 5.02 8.74 -2.52
CA GLY A 86 6.34 8.26 -2.95
C GLY A 86 7.51 8.91 -2.21
N LYS A 87 7.27 9.60 -1.09
CA LYS A 87 8.35 10.14 -0.26
C LYS A 87 9.00 8.99 0.50
N PHE A 88 10.31 8.84 0.40
CA PHE A 88 11.07 7.86 1.17
C PHE A 88 10.96 8.14 2.67
N LEU A 89 10.63 7.11 3.45
CA LEU A 89 10.48 7.15 4.90
C LEU A 89 11.57 6.34 5.61
N GLY A 90 12.12 5.31 4.97
CA GLY A 90 13.12 4.44 5.55
C GLY A 90 13.35 3.18 4.73
N GLN A 91 14.27 2.35 5.19
CA GLN A 91 14.54 1.04 4.60
C GLN A 91 15.15 0.11 5.65
N TRP A 92 15.11 -1.19 5.39
CA TRP A 92 15.91 -2.17 6.12
C TRP A 92 16.37 -3.30 5.19
N GLY A 93 17.34 -4.09 5.67
CA GLY A 93 17.97 -5.16 4.92
C GLY A 93 19.23 -4.75 4.19
N LYS A 94 20.01 -5.76 3.87
CA LYS A 94 21.24 -5.75 3.08
C LYS A 94 21.45 -7.16 2.53
N HIS A 95 22.36 -7.29 1.57
CA HIS A 95 22.78 -8.60 1.06
C HIS A 95 23.31 -9.50 2.19
N GLY A 96 22.71 -10.68 2.35
CA GLY A 96 23.12 -11.68 3.34
C GLY A 96 22.01 -12.64 3.74
N ASN A 97 22.37 -13.63 4.55
CA ASN A 97 21.46 -14.65 5.06
C ASN A 97 21.17 -14.54 6.57
N GLY A 98 21.66 -13.48 7.22
CA GLY A 98 21.38 -13.21 8.63
C GLY A 98 19.94 -12.76 8.90
N PRO A 99 19.56 -12.63 10.19
CA PRO A 99 18.28 -12.04 10.59
C PRO A 99 18.14 -10.60 10.08
N GLY A 100 17.08 -10.32 9.32
CA GLY A 100 16.83 -9.02 8.71
C GLY A 100 17.62 -8.73 7.43
N ASP A 101 18.54 -9.62 7.03
CA ASP A 101 19.25 -9.56 5.75
C ASP A 101 18.45 -10.31 4.68
N PHE A 102 18.70 -10.03 3.40
CA PHE A 102 18.03 -10.68 2.28
C PHE A 102 18.98 -11.05 1.15
N GLU A 103 18.66 -12.12 0.42
CA GLU A 103 19.27 -12.43 -0.86
C GLU A 103 18.38 -11.92 -2.01
N LYS A 104 17.10 -12.28 -2.01
CA LYS A 104 16.16 -11.83 -3.05
C LYS A 104 14.75 -11.68 -2.48
N PRO A 105 14.47 -10.58 -1.74
CA PRO A 105 13.15 -10.34 -1.19
C PRO A 105 12.16 -10.22 -2.35
N SER A 106 11.08 -11.01 -2.31
CA SER A 106 10.22 -11.26 -3.47
C SER A 106 8.76 -10.94 -3.21
N GLY A 107 8.15 -11.58 -2.23
CA GLY A 107 6.80 -11.31 -1.76
C GLY A 107 6.83 -10.49 -0.47
N ILE A 108 5.84 -9.63 -0.28
CA ILE A 108 5.67 -8.82 0.93
C ILE A 108 4.20 -8.70 1.32
N ALA A 109 3.90 -8.86 2.60
CA ALA A 109 2.57 -8.69 3.18
C ALA A 109 2.64 -8.00 4.54
N VAL A 110 1.53 -7.35 4.93
CA VAL A 110 1.37 -6.69 6.22
C VAL A 110 0.20 -7.36 6.93
N ASP A 111 0.36 -7.74 8.20
CA ASP A 111 -0.75 -8.27 9.01
C ASP A 111 -1.56 -7.15 9.71
N ASN A 112 -2.59 -7.53 10.46
CA ASN A 112 -3.46 -6.57 11.14
C ASN A 112 -2.77 -5.84 12.30
N ASP A 113 -1.68 -6.37 12.83
CA ASP A 113 -0.87 -5.75 13.88
C ASP A 113 0.21 -4.83 13.29
N GLY A 114 0.35 -4.82 11.96
CA GLY A 114 1.31 -4.03 11.20
C GLY A 114 2.67 -4.70 11.01
N ASP A 115 2.80 -5.96 11.42
CA ASP A 115 4.03 -6.72 11.19
C ASP A 115 4.15 -7.11 9.72
N ILE A 116 5.40 -7.14 9.25
CA ILE A 116 5.75 -7.31 7.85
C ILE A 116 6.28 -8.72 7.64
N PHE A 117 5.73 -9.41 6.64
CA PHE A 117 6.21 -10.72 6.21
C PHE A 117 6.86 -10.56 4.85
N VAL A 118 8.10 -11.05 4.70
CA VAL A 118 8.85 -11.00 3.46
C VAL A 118 9.32 -12.40 3.11
N SER A 119 8.99 -12.87 1.90
CA SER A 119 9.58 -14.10 1.36
C SER A 119 10.90 -13.79 0.66
N ASP A 120 11.93 -14.57 0.96
CA ASP A 120 13.22 -14.50 0.30
C ASP A 120 13.34 -15.66 -0.69
N TYR A 121 13.33 -15.34 -1.99
CA TYR A 121 13.21 -16.32 -3.06
C TYR A 121 14.42 -17.26 -3.14
N ASP A 122 15.63 -16.75 -2.90
CA ASP A 122 16.87 -17.54 -3.03
C ASP A 122 17.31 -18.18 -1.70
N LEU A 123 16.67 -17.83 -0.57
CA LEU A 123 16.97 -18.39 0.76
C LEU A 123 15.88 -19.32 1.30
N ASP A 124 14.86 -19.67 0.48
CA ASP A 124 13.77 -20.59 0.84
C ASP A 124 13.15 -20.30 2.21
N ARG A 125 13.02 -19.00 2.55
CA ARG A 125 12.56 -18.57 3.88
C ARG A 125 11.57 -17.43 3.81
N ILE A 126 10.81 -17.29 4.90
CA ILE A 126 9.96 -16.15 5.18
C ILE A 126 10.48 -15.51 6.47
N GLN A 127 10.66 -14.19 6.47
CA GLN A 127 10.99 -13.42 7.66
C GLN A 127 9.81 -12.54 8.08
N LYS A 128 9.54 -12.50 9.38
CA LYS A 128 8.62 -11.57 10.02
C LYS A 128 9.42 -10.45 10.70
N SER A 129 9.02 -9.19 10.50
CA SER A 129 9.64 -8.02 11.13
C SER A 129 8.60 -7.03 11.62
N THR A 130 9.00 -6.13 12.53
CA THR A 130 8.18 -4.97 12.90
C THR A 130 8.00 -4.03 11.70
N PRO A 131 7.04 -3.09 11.75
CA PRO A 131 6.89 -2.09 10.69
C PRO A 131 8.09 -1.15 10.48
N GLN A 132 9.08 -1.15 11.38
CA GLN A 132 10.33 -0.39 11.24
C GLN A 132 11.47 -1.25 10.68
N GLY A 133 11.21 -2.54 10.42
CA GLY A 133 12.19 -3.48 9.86
C GLY A 133 13.01 -4.25 10.89
N ASN A 134 12.64 -4.21 12.17
CA ASN A 134 13.32 -5.02 13.18
C ASN A 134 12.90 -6.48 13.05
N PHE A 135 13.84 -7.39 12.89
CA PHE A 135 13.58 -8.83 12.79
C PHE A 135 12.84 -9.35 14.03
N LEU A 136 11.82 -10.19 13.81
CA LEU A 136 11.06 -10.86 14.87
C LEU A 136 11.29 -12.38 14.85
N MET A 137 11.09 -13.01 13.69
CA MET A 137 11.27 -14.46 13.53
C MET A 137 11.36 -14.85 12.04
N GLN A 138 11.70 -16.11 11.77
CA GLN A 138 11.69 -16.67 10.42
C GLN A 138 11.18 -18.11 10.38
N TRP A 139 10.79 -18.55 9.18
CA TRP A 139 10.47 -19.93 8.86
C TRP A 139 11.15 -20.32 7.56
N GLY A 140 11.51 -21.61 7.44
CA GLY A 140 12.20 -22.15 6.27
C GLY A 140 13.72 -21.96 6.32
N THR A 141 14.40 -22.82 5.58
CA THR A 141 15.84 -22.81 5.30
C THR A 141 16.05 -23.46 3.93
N PRO A 142 17.11 -23.10 3.19
CA PRO A 142 17.53 -23.88 2.04
C PRO A 142 17.80 -25.34 2.46
N GLY A 143 17.44 -26.28 1.60
CA GLY A 143 17.58 -27.74 1.83
C GLY A 143 18.99 -28.27 1.70
#